data_AF-A0AAD7ASG9-F1
#
_entry.id   AF-A0AAD7ASG9-F1
#
_cell.length_a   1.000
_cell.length_b   1.000
_cell.length_c   1.000
_cell.angle_alpha   90.00
_cell.angle_beta   90.00
_cell.angle_gamma   90.00
#
_symmetry.space_group_name_H-M   'P 1'
#
loop_
_entity.id
_entity.type
_entity.pdbx_description
1 polymer ?
#
loop_
_entity_poly.entity_id
_entity_poly.type
_entity_poly.pdbx_seq_one_letter_code
_entity_poly.pdbx_strand_id
1 'polypeptide(L)'
;LRQHRIPSDTRRLLRKIPGLAPQCATSSKELALHVLTTKDGRSQCRFHDEKRSTQLAKQVDGPTAGKKFIIVGVAYAKVDGKRIQKQDGFLHCGCTEKEALWEFLWFKTWAVKSANPKITEKESMGSDALIARHRAFFAQGFSAGTLLDIDDFYTTEHEFGSHGYEARLRRIQVDRIIGTLNGLEGNADEVYVLAKKTVTPSEGVGMN
;
A
#
# COMPACT_ATOMS: atom_id res chain seq x y z
N LEU A 1 -25.70 9.29 9.00
CA LEU A 1 -24.99 9.87 7.83
C LEU A 1 -25.36 9.07 6.59
N ARG A 2 -26.28 9.56 5.75
CA ARG A 2 -26.53 8.95 4.43
C ARG A 2 -25.30 9.21 3.56
N GLN A 3 -24.44 8.20 3.48
CA GLN A 3 -23.11 8.26 2.88
C GLN A 3 -23.19 8.67 1.40
N HIS A 4 -22.50 9.75 1.03
CA HIS A 4 -22.20 10.06 -0.36
C HIS A 4 -21.28 8.97 -0.92
N ARG A 5 -21.88 7.90 -1.45
CA ARG A 5 -21.16 6.78 -2.04
C ARG A 5 -20.57 7.24 -3.37
N ILE A 6 -19.26 7.05 -3.57
CA ILE A 6 -18.60 7.37 -4.84
C ILE A 6 -19.29 6.58 -5.96
N PRO A 7 -19.73 7.22 -7.07
CA PRO A 7 -20.35 6.50 -8.18
C PRO A 7 -19.46 5.38 -8.73
N SER A 8 -20.03 4.29 -9.23
CA SER A 8 -19.25 3.15 -9.72
C SER A 8 -18.31 3.50 -10.85
N ASP A 9 -18.70 4.44 -11.71
CA ASP A 9 -17.88 4.90 -12.83
C ASP A 9 -16.70 5.74 -12.35
N THR A 10 -16.91 6.62 -11.38
CA THR A 10 -15.82 7.34 -10.71
C THR A 10 -14.86 6.37 -10.05
N ARG A 11 -15.35 5.35 -9.32
CA ARG A 11 -14.47 4.31 -8.75
C ARG A 11 -13.69 3.56 -9.82
N ARG A 12 -14.31 3.25 -10.96
CA ARG A 12 -13.64 2.60 -12.10
C ARG A 12 -12.52 3.48 -12.66
N LEU A 13 -12.74 4.79 -12.82
CA LEU A 13 -11.70 5.72 -13.26
C LEU A 13 -10.56 5.78 -12.24
N LEU A 14 -10.89 5.87 -10.95
CA LEU A 14 -9.91 5.85 -9.86
C LEU A 14 -9.08 4.54 -9.88
N ARG A 15 -9.65 3.37 -10.17
CA ARG A 15 -8.85 2.14 -10.29
C ARG A 15 -7.94 2.08 -11.51
N LYS A 16 -8.24 2.83 -12.57
CA LYS A 16 -7.61 2.70 -13.90
C LYS A 16 -6.63 3.81 -14.25
N ILE A 17 -6.72 4.97 -13.60
CA ILE A 17 -5.87 6.11 -13.90
C ILE A 17 -4.91 6.33 -12.71
N PRO A 18 -3.60 6.04 -12.85
CA PRO A 18 -2.61 6.15 -11.78
C PRO A 18 -2.65 7.50 -11.05
N GLY A 19 -2.47 8.61 -11.77
CA GLY A 19 -2.40 9.95 -11.20
C GLY A 19 -3.75 10.59 -10.79
N LEU A 20 -4.88 9.91 -11.00
CA LEU A 20 -6.18 10.47 -10.65
C LEU A 20 -6.45 10.30 -9.15
N ALA A 21 -6.50 11.42 -8.41
CA ALA A 21 -6.80 11.48 -6.98
C ALA A 21 -5.95 10.50 -6.14
N PRO A 22 -4.61 10.66 -6.09
CA PRO A 22 -3.72 9.77 -5.35
C PRO A 22 -4.06 9.64 -3.86
N GLN A 23 -4.68 10.68 -3.28
CA GLN A 23 -5.15 10.69 -1.89
C GLN A 23 -6.15 9.58 -1.58
N CYS A 24 -6.85 9.02 -2.58
CA CYS A 24 -7.74 7.88 -2.33
C CYS A 24 -7.00 6.62 -1.87
N ALA A 25 -5.67 6.56 -2.02
CA ALA A 25 -4.83 5.48 -1.50
C ALA A 25 -4.13 5.80 -0.17
N THR A 26 -4.28 7.03 0.37
CA THR A 26 -3.54 7.48 1.58
C THR A 26 -4.41 8.21 2.60
N SER A 27 -5.66 8.56 2.28
CA SER A 27 -6.53 9.21 3.28
C SER A 27 -7.10 8.22 4.30
N SER A 28 -7.60 7.06 3.84
CA SER A 28 -8.12 6.01 4.72
C SER A 28 -8.17 4.65 4.01
N LYS A 29 -8.07 3.58 4.82
CA LYS A 29 -8.22 2.19 4.36
C LYS A 29 -9.57 1.93 3.72
N GLU A 30 -10.64 2.44 4.35
CA GLU A 30 -12.02 2.28 3.91
C GLU A 30 -12.24 2.91 2.53
N LEU A 31 -11.67 4.10 2.30
CA LEU A 31 -11.75 4.77 1.00
C LEU A 31 -11.03 3.96 -0.08
N ALA A 32 -9.81 3.50 0.19
CA ALA A 32 -9.04 2.68 -0.74
C ALA A 32 -9.78 1.37 -1.10
N LEU A 33 -10.28 0.64 -0.10
CA LEU A 33 -11.10 -0.55 -0.31
C LEU A 33 -12.41 -0.24 -1.04
N HIS A 34 -13.02 0.91 -0.74
CA HIS A 34 -14.21 1.36 -1.43
C HIS A 34 -13.93 1.54 -2.93
N VAL A 35 -12.82 2.20 -3.28
CA VAL A 35 -12.36 2.35 -4.68
C VAL A 35 -12.12 1.00 -5.33
N LEU A 36 -11.56 0.02 -4.63
CA LEU A 36 -11.37 -1.36 -5.09
C LEU A 36 -12.68 -2.16 -5.25
N THR A 37 -13.83 -1.58 -4.92
CA THR A 37 -15.14 -2.22 -5.02
C THR A 37 -15.84 -1.92 -6.35
N THR A 38 -16.27 -2.98 -7.03
CA THR A 38 -17.01 -2.96 -8.29
C THR A 38 -18.42 -2.38 -8.15
N LYS A 39 -19.14 -2.24 -9.27
CA LYS A 39 -20.57 -1.85 -9.26
C LYS A 39 -21.44 -2.85 -8.51
N ASP A 40 -21.09 -4.14 -8.59
CA ASP A 40 -21.85 -5.24 -8.00
C ASP A 40 -21.50 -5.47 -6.51
N GLY A 41 -20.73 -4.56 -5.90
CA GLY A 41 -20.34 -4.66 -4.49
C GLY A 41 -19.20 -5.63 -4.19
N ARG A 42 -18.61 -6.25 -5.22
CA ARG A 42 -17.44 -7.15 -5.06
C ARG A 42 -16.16 -6.34 -5.01
N SER A 43 -15.37 -6.53 -3.97
CA SER A 43 -14.01 -5.97 -3.85
C SER A 43 -12.99 -6.88 -4.54
N GLN A 44 -12.13 -6.31 -5.37
CA GLN A 44 -11.10 -7.05 -6.09
C GLN A 44 -9.83 -6.20 -6.26
N CYS A 45 -8.67 -6.84 -6.28
CA CYS A 45 -7.41 -6.14 -6.54
C CYS A 45 -7.28 -5.75 -8.02
N ARG A 46 -6.33 -4.86 -8.34
CA ARG A 46 -6.11 -4.39 -9.72
C ARG A 46 -5.82 -5.53 -10.69
N PHE A 47 -4.94 -6.46 -10.30
CA PHE A 47 -4.64 -7.64 -11.12
C PHE A 47 -5.88 -8.44 -11.51
N HIS A 48 -6.79 -8.72 -10.57
CA HIS A 48 -8.02 -9.45 -10.86
C HIS A 48 -9.07 -8.61 -11.62
N ASP A 49 -9.05 -7.28 -11.51
CA ASP A 49 -9.87 -6.38 -12.34
C ASP A 49 -9.40 -6.43 -13.82
N GLU A 50 -8.09 -6.39 -14.05
CA GLU A 50 -7.49 -6.28 -15.38
C GLU A 50 -7.32 -7.62 -16.10
N LYS A 51 -6.97 -8.69 -15.35
CA LYS A 51 -6.61 -10.00 -15.91
C LYS A 51 -7.65 -11.08 -15.59
N ARG A 52 -8.91 -10.69 -15.34
CA ARG A 52 -10.03 -11.55 -14.89
C ARG A 52 -10.23 -12.88 -15.64
N SER A 53 -9.88 -12.94 -16.93
CA SER A 53 -10.09 -14.11 -17.80
C SER A 53 -8.86 -15.01 -17.93
N THR A 54 -7.72 -14.60 -17.39
CA THR A 54 -6.47 -15.36 -17.50
C THR A 54 -6.46 -16.56 -16.55
N GLN A 55 -5.70 -17.60 -16.90
CA GLN A 55 -5.53 -18.76 -16.00
C GLN A 55 -4.79 -18.36 -14.71
N LEU A 56 -3.85 -17.43 -14.79
CA LEU A 56 -3.13 -16.90 -13.62
C LEU A 56 -4.08 -16.28 -12.60
N ALA A 57 -5.11 -15.55 -13.05
CA ALA A 57 -6.13 -14.94 -12.21
C ALA A 57 -7.12 -15.95 -11.57
N LYS A 58 -6.96 -17.25 -11.82
CA LYS A 58 -7.77 -18.31 -11.21
C LYS A 58 -6.96 -19.19 -10.26
N GLN A 59 -5.64 -19.02 -10.23
CA GLN A 59 -4.76 -19.79 -9.36
C GLN A 59 -4.90 -19.33 -7.92
N VAL A 60 -4.78 -20.28 -7.00
CA VAL A 60 -4.78 -20.07 -5.56
C VAL A 60 -3.57 -20.79 -4.95
N ASP A 61 -3.14 -20.33 -3.79
CA ASP A 61 -2.08 -20.98 -3.03
C ASP A 61 -2.53 -22.39 -2.67
N GLY A 62 -1.67 -23.37 -2.93
CA GLY A 62 -2.03 -24.75 -2.64
C GLY A 62 -1.31 -25.81 -3.46
N PRO A 63 -1.63 -27.09 -3.20
CA PRO A 63 -1.16 -28.18 -4.00
C PRO A 63 -1.75 -28.09 -5.41
N THR A 64 -0.90 -28.18 -6.43
CA THR A 64 -1.33 -28.33 -7.82
C THR A 64 -1.13 -29.77 -8.23
N ALA A 65 -2.08 -30.35 -8.97
CA ALA A 65 -2.00 -31.75 -9.42
C ALA A 65 -0.63 -32.06 -10.05
N GLY A 66 0.09 -33.03 -9.48
CA GLY A 66 1.42 -33.45 -9.94
C GLY A 66 2.57 -32.48 -9.66
N LYS A 67 2.38 -31.43 -8.86
CA LYS A 67 3.44 -30.45 -8.51
C LYS A 67 3.55 -30.24 -7.01
N LYS A 68 4.73 -29.76 -6.59
CA LYS A 68 4.95 -29.21 -5.24
C LYS A 68 3.97 -28.04 -4.99
N PHE A 69 3.69 -27.79 -3.72
CA PHE A 69 2.92 -26.64 -3.25
C PHE A 69 3.38 -25.35 -3.94
N ILE A 70 2.46 -24.61 -4.54
CA ILE A 70 2.76 -23.32 -5.18
C ILE A 70 2.21 -22.17 -4.34
N ILE A 71 3.02 -21.12 -4.20
CA ILE A 71 2.62 -19.85 -3.61
C ILE A 71 2.47 -18.86 -4.76
N VAL A 72 1.24 -18.51 -5.08
CA VAL A 72 0.84 -17.56 -6.14
C VAL A 72 0.38 -16.22 -5.56
N GLY A 73 0.22 -16.09 -4.24
CA GLY A 73 -0.18 -14.87 -3.56
C GLY A 73 -1.70 -14.65 -3.53
N VAL A 74 -2.48 -15.73 -3.66
CA VAL A 74 -3.94 -15.71 -3.60
C VAL A 74 -4.38 -16.81 -2.65
N ALA A 75 -4.79 -16.44 -1.44
CA ALA A 75 -5.06 -17.41 -0.39
C ALA A 75 -6.30 -18.26 -0.65
N TYR A 76 -7.34 -17.69 -1.26
CA TYR A 76 -8.63 -18.35 -1.45
C TYR A 76 -9.13 -18.25 -2.89
N ALA A 77 -9.95 -19.23 -3.27
CA ALA A 77 -10.65 -19.15 -4.54
C ALA A 77 -11.59 -17.94 -4.55
N LYS A 78 -11.75 -17.37 -5.74
CA LYS A 78 -12.70 -16.28 -5.95
C LYS A 78 -14.09 -16.71 -5.50
N VAL A 79 -14.73 -15.86 -4.72
CA VAL A 79 -16.08 -16.10 -4.25
C VAL A 79 -17.08 -15.58 -5.29
N ASP A 80 -17.82 -16.49 -5.92
CA ASP A 80 -18.82 -16.16 -6.94
C ASP A 80 -20.22 -15.97 -6.34
N GLY A 81 -20.69 -14.73 -6.29
CA GLY A 81 -22.04 -14.40 -5.81
C GLY A 81 -22.17 -12.91 -5.51
N LYS A 82 -23.40 -12.38 -5.41
CA LYS A 82 -23.64 -10.97 -5.03
C LYS A 82 -23.72 -10.75 -3.52
N ARG A 83 -23.87 -11.83 -2.74
CA ARG A 83 -24.17 -11.80 -1.30
C ARG A 83 -23.27 -12.70 -0.45
N ILE A 84 -22.27 -13.32 -1.05
CA ILE A 84 -21.39 -14.20 -0.29
C ILE A 84 -20.38 -13.32 0.43
N GLN A 85 -20.30 -13.49 1.74
CA GLN A 85 -19.31 -12.81 2.56
C GLN A 85 -17.92 -13.25 2.13
N LYS A 86 -17.06 -12.27 1.85
CA LYS A 86 -15.62 -12.50 1.75
C LYS A 86 -15.08 -12.90 3.13
N GLN A 87 -13.98 -13.63 3.17
CA GLN A 87 -13.29 -13.91 4.42
C GLN A 87 -12.65 -12.63 5.00
N ASP A 88 -12.59 -12.53 6.32
CA ASP A 88 -12.02 -11.37 7.02
C ASP A 88 -10.55 -11.17 6.67
N GLY A 89 -10.17 -9.93 6.33
CA GLY A 89 -8.83 -9.60 5.82
C GLY A 89 -8.58 -9.96 4.36
N PHE A 90 -9.56 -10.49 3.63
CA PHE A 90 -9.44 -10.86 2.21
C PHE A 90 -10.46 -10.11 1.33
N LEU A 91 -10.15 -9.98 0.05
CA LEU A 91 -11.05 -9.49 -0.99
C LEU A 91 -11.92 -10.61 -1.56
N HIS A 92 -12.96 -10.27 -2.33
CA HIS A 92 -13.79 -11.29 -3.00
C HIS A 92 -13.02 -12.08 -4.07
N CYS A 93 -11.91 -11.53 -4.56
CA CYS A 93 -10.98 -12.22 -5.45
C CYS A 93 -9.98 -13.13 -4.70
N GLY A 94 -10.09 -13.29 -3.37
CA GLY A 94 -9.26 -14.19 -2.56
C GLY A 94 -7.87 -13.68 -2.20
N CYS A 95 -7.46 -12.51 -2.72
CA CYS A 95 -6.23 -11.83 -2.29
C CYS A 95 -6.40 -11.21 -0.90
N THR A 96 -5.30 -11.09 -0.15
CA THR A 96 -5.31 -10.31 1.10
C THR A 96 -5.63 -8.85 0.80
N GLU A 97 -6.34 -8.19 1.73
CA GLU A 97 -6.59 -6.75 1.64
C GLU A 97 -5.27 -5.97 1.70
N LYS A 98 -4.38 -6.34 2.62
CA LYS A 98 -3.10 -5.66 2.84
C LYS A 98 -2.26 -5.59 1.55
N GLU A 99 -2.07 -6.70 0.86
CA GLU A 99 -1.28 -6.71 -0.39
C GLU A 99 -1.96 -5.90 -1.50
N ALA A 100 -3.29 -6.04 -1.64
CA ALA A 100 -4.04 -5.29 -2.65
C ALA A 100 -3.99 -3.76 -2.40
N LEU A 101 -3.98 -3.35 -1.12
CA LEU A 101 -3.83 -1.95 -0.72
C LEU A 101 -2.42 -1.44 -0.97
N TRP A 102 -1.38 -2.26 -0.74
CA TRP A 102 0.00 -1.92 -1.14
C TRP A 102 0.12 -1.66 -2.64
N GLU A 103 -0.38 -2.58 -3.48
CA GLU A 103 -0.39 -2.38 -4.94
C GLU A 103 -1.18 -1.13 -5.34
N PHE A 104 -2.30 -0.87 -4.67
CA PHE A 104 -3.10 0.31 -4.95
C PHE A 104 -2.36 1.61 -4.57
N LEU A 105 -1.67 1.63 -3.43
CA LEU A 105 -0.80 2.73 -3.01
C LEU A 105 0.29 2.99 -4.05
N TRP A 106 1.06 1.98 -4.44
CA TRP A 106 2.13 2.14 -5.43
C TRP A 106 1.58 2.61 -6.78
N PHE A 107 0.49 2.01 -7.24
CA PHE A 107 -0.17 2.43 -8.47
C PHE A 107 -0.55 3.91 -8.46
N LYS A 108 -1.03 4.41 -7.32
CA LYS A 108 -1.46 5.81 -7.18
C LYS A 108 -0.34 6.80 -7.00
N THR A 109 0.76 6.38 -6.38
CA THR A 109 1.76 7.32 -5.86
C THR A 109 3.13 7.17 -6.48
N TRP A 110 3.45 6.02 -7.09
CA TRP A 110 4.76 5.78 -7.67
C TRP A 110 4.79 6.17 -9.14
N ALA A 111 5.87 6.87 -9.48
CA ALA A 111 6.26 7.14 -10.85
C ALA A 111 7.78 7.12 -10.93
N VAL A 112 8.31 6.59 -12.02
CA VAL A 112 9.74 6.60 -12.33
C VAL A 112 10.03 7.77 -13.28
N LYS A 113 11.24 8.31 -13.19
CA LYS A 113 11.79 9.25 -14.19
C LYS A 113 12.90 8.54 -14.95
N SER A 114 13.10 8.92 -16.20
CA SER A 114 14.24 8.43 -16.96
C SER A 114 15.56 8.84 -16.31
N ALA A 115 16.55 7.94 -16.34
CA ALA A 115 17.93 8.26 -15.94
C ALA A 115 18.68 9.08 -17.01
N ASN A 116 18.14 9.15 -18.24
CA ASN A 116 18.69 10.01 -19.29
C ASN A 116 18.31 11.47 -19.00
N PRO A 117 19.28 12.38 -18.77
CA PRO A 117 18.99 13.78 -18.40
C PRO A 117 18.27 14.57 -19.50
N LYS A 118 18.23 14.06 -20.74
CA LYS A 118 17.50 14.66 -21.86
C LYS A 118 16.01 14.31 -21.89
N ILE A 119 15.59 13.30 -21.11
CA ILE A 119 14.21 12.82 -21.05
C ILE A 119 13.62 13.35 -19.74
N THR A 120 12.54 14.12 -19.82
CA THR A 120 11.89 14.76 -18.66
C THR A 120 10.60 14.05 -18.23
N GLU A 121 10.17 13.11 -19.05
CA GLU A 121 8.98 12.31 -18.92
C GLU A 121 9.04 11.43 -17.66
N LYS A 122 7.88 11.26 -17.03
CA LYS A 122 7.68 10.31 -15.94
C LYS A 122 6.72 9.23 -16.37
N GLU A 123 6.98 8.02 -15.95
CA GLU A 123 6.13 6.88 -16.20
C GLU A 123 5.60 6.32 -14.88
N SER A 124 4.28 6.16 -14.80
CA SER A 124 3.63 5.47 -13.68
C SER A 124 3.53 3.96 -13.98
N MET A 125 3.02 3.18 -13.03
CA MET A 125 2.75 1.76 -13.28
C MET A 125 1.73 1.48 -14.41
N GLY A 126 0.96 2.48 -14.87
CA GLY A 126 0.07 2.33 -16.03
C GLY A 126 -0.86 1.11 -15.94
N SER A 127 -0.88 0.29 -17.00
CA SER A 127 -1.64 -0.97 -17.07
C SER A 127 -0.88 -2.19 -16.53
N ASP A 128 0.27 -1.99 -15.88
CA ASP A 128 1.09 -3.07 -15.36
C ASP A 128 0.66 -3.44 -13.94
N ALA A 129 -0.52 -4.05 -13.84
CA ALA A 129 -0.94 -4.68 -12.59
C ALA A 129 0.01 -5.82 -12.22
N LEU A 130 0.46 -5.83 -10.97
CA LEU A 130 1.40 -6.82 -10.47
C LEU A 130 0.67 -8.15 -10.29
N ILE A 131 1.24 -9.23 -10.83
CA ILE A 131 0.74 -10.56 -10.50
C ILE A 131 0.80 -10.76 -8.98
N ALA A 132 -0.17 -11.50 -8.43
CA ALA A 132 -0.37 -11.59 -6.99
C ALA A 132 0.90 -11.99 -6.22
N ARG A 133 1.69 -12.92 -6.76
CA ARG A 133 2.96 -13.35 -6.19
C ARG A 133 3.99 -12.23 -6.09
N HIS A 134 4.18 -11.46 -7.16
CA HIS A 134 5.13 -10.34 -7.17
C HIS A 134 4.70 -9.26 -6.19
N ARG A 135 3.39 -8.96 -6.14
CA ARG A 135 2.84 -8.03 -5.16
C ARG A 135 3.13 -8.46 -3.72
N ALA A 136 2.97 -9.74 -3.40
CA ALA A 136 3.30 -10.27 -2.07
C ALA A 136 4.79 -10.08 -1.75
N PHE A 137 5.69 -10.43 -2.68
CA PHE A 137 7.12 -10.20 -2.51
C PHE A 137 7.47 -8.73 -2.29
N PHE A 138 6.93 -7.83 -3.12
CA PHE A 138 7.19 -6.40 -2.98
C PHE A 138 6.61 -5.86 -1.67
N ALA A 139 5.42 -6.31 -1.25
CA ALA A 139 4.77 -5.80 -0.05
C ALA A 139 5.55 -6.20 1.20
N GLN A 140 5.96 -7.46 1.28
CA GLN A 140 6.77 -7.97 2.38
C GLN A 140 8.15 -7.33 2.38
N GLY A 141 8.83 -7.29 1.23
CA GLY A 141 10.15 -6.68 1.11
C GLY A 141 10.15 -5.19 1.44
N PHE A 142 9.16 -4.44 0.95
CA PHE A 142 8.99 -3.02 1.27
C PHE A 142 8.73 -2.82 2.76
N SER A 143 7.82 -3.61 3.35
CA SER A 143 7.51 -3.49 4.78
C SER A 143 8.72 -3.80 5.66
N ALA A 144 9.46 -4.87 5.34
CA ALA A 144 10.67 -5.25 6.06
C ALA A 144 11.79 -4.21 5.91
N GLY A 145 12.03 -3.72 4.69
CA GLY A 145 13.11 -2.77 4.42
C GLY A 145 12.83 -1.35 4.91
N THR A 146 11.57 -0.95 4.96
CA THR A 146 11.18 0.38 5.45
C THR A 146 10.72 0.38 6.90
N LEU A 147 10.40 -0.77 7.47
CA LEU A 147 9.71 -0.88 8.75
C LEU A 147 8.38 -0.11 8.75
N LEU A 148 7.73 0.04 7.60
CA LEU A 148 6.39 0.64 7.48
C LEU A 148 5.37 -0.44 7.08
N ASP A 149 4.17 -0.35 7.63
CA ASP A 149 3.01 -1.11 7.20
C ASP A 149 2.08 -0.22 6.39
N ILE A 150 1.14 -0.81 5.65
CA ILE A 150 0.19 -0.09 4.81
C ILE A 150 -0.66 0.89 5.63
N ASP A 151 -0.97 0.52 6.87
CA ASP A 151 -1.79 1.34 7.76
C ASP A 151 -1.07 2.62 8.18
N ASP A 152 0.27 2.67 8.13
CA ASP A 152 1.03 3.89 8.41
C ASP A 152 0.84 4.95 7.32
N PHE A 153 0.46 4.56 6.10
CA PHE A 153 0.23 5.50 5.01
C PHE A 153 -1.15 6.18 5.08
N TYR A 154 -2.03 5.74 5.97
CA TYR A 154 -3.34 6.36 6.16
C TYR A 154 -3.28 7.51 7.15
N THR A 155 -3.64 8.71 6.71
CA THR A 155 -3.85 9.88 7.57
C THR A 155 -4.73 10.93 6.90
N THR A 156 -5.49 11.67 7.70
CA THR A 156 -6.24 12.85 7.29
C THR A 156 -5.56 14.16 7.72
N GLU A 157 -4.52 14.09 8.54
CA GLU A 157 -3.84 15.26 9.12
C GLU A 157 -2.86 15.91 8.14
N HIS A 158 -2.31 15.10 7.23
CA HIS A 158 -1.29 15.54 6.28
C HIS A 158 -1.60 15.06 4.87
N GLU A 159 -1.47 15.96 3.91
CA GLU A 159 -1.60 15.62 2.49
C GLU A 159 -0.43 14.75 2.02
N PHE A 160 -0.70 13.77 1.17
CA PHE A 160 0.33 12.92 0.59
C PHE A 160 1.38 13.75 -0.16
N GLY A 161 2.67 13.49 0.09
CA GLY A 161 3.78 14.23 -0.50
C GLY A 161 4.07 15.59 0.17
N SER A 162 3.30 15.98 1.20
CA SER A 162 3.66 17.13 2.03
C SER A 162 4.82 16.78 2.97
N HIS A 163 5.56 17.82 3.39
CA HIS A 163 6.64 17.65 4.36
C HIS A 163 6.16 17.03 5.68
N GLY A 164 4.96 17.38 6.15
CA GLY A 164 4.37 16.81 7.36
C GLY A 164 4.08 15.31 7.23
N TYR A 165 3.55 14.89 6.08
CA TYR A 165 3.29 13.48 5.78
C TYR A 165 4.59 12.66 5.78
N GLU A 166 5.63 13.17 5.09
CA GLU A 166 6.94 12.52 5.04
C GLU A 166 7.60 12.46 6.42
N ALA A 167 7.61 13.57 7.17
CA ALA A 167 8.17 13.62 8.52
C ALA A 167 7.48 12.65 9.48
N ARG A 168 6.15 12.49 9.37
CA ARG A 168 5.39 11.49 10.13
C ARG A 168 5.85 10.07 9.81
N LEU A 169 5.94 9.70 8.53
CA LEU A 169 6.43 8.37 8.15
C LEU A 169 7.84 8.12 8.67
N ARG A 170 8.77 9.08 8.50
CA ARG A 170 10.14 8.97 9.01
C ARG A 170 10.18 8.77 10.52
N ARG A 171 9.32 9.46 11.28
CA ARG A 171 9.24 9.27 12.73
C ARG A 171 8.82 7.85 13.10
N ILE A 172 7.78 7.32 12.45
CA ILE A 172 7.34 5.93 12.67
C ILE A 172 8.49 4.95 12.43
N GLN A 173 9.28 5.16 11.36
CA GLN A 173 10.45 4.33 11.08
C GLN A 173 11.48 4.40 12.19
N VAL A 174 11.85 5.61 12.62
CA VAL A 174 12.83 5.82 13.71
C VAL A 174 12.36 5.16 15.00
N ASP A 175 11.10 5.32 15.38
CA ASP A 175 10.53 4.73 16.59
C ASP A 175 10.61 3.19 16.55
N ARG A 176 10.33 2.59 15.39
CA ARG A 176 10.45 1.12 15.19
C ARG A 176 11.89 0.64 15.18
N ILE A 177 12.83 1.40 14.63
CA ILE A 177 14.27 1.10 14.70
C ILE A 177 14.73 1.10 16.15
N ILE A 178 14.41 2.15 16.91
CA ILE A 178 14.74 2.27 18.34
C ILE A 178 14.16 1.08 19.12
N GLY A 179 12.88 0.76 18.91
CA GLY A 179 12.24 -0.40 19.55
C GLY A 179 12.93 -1.72 19.20
N THR A 180 13.35 -1.90 17.95
CA THR A 180 14.11 -3.08 17.52
C THR A 180 15.48 -3.16 18.20
N LEU A 181 16.23 -2.04 18.24
CA LEU A 181 17.55 -1.98 18.90
C LEU A 181 17.43 -2.29 20.39
N ASN A 182 16.49 -1.67 21.09
CA ASN A 182 16.23 -1.93 22.51
C ASN A 182 15.87 -3.41 22.78
N GLY A 183 15.19 -4.08 21.85
CA GLY A 183 14.88 -5.50 21.96
C GLY A 183 16.07 -6.43 21.66
N LEU A 184 17.00 -6.01 20.80
CA LEU A 184 18.18 -6.80 20.43
C LEU A 184 19.34 -6.63 21.41
N GLU A 185 19.58 -5.40 21.86
CA GLU A 185 20.74 -5.02 22.66
C GLU A 185 20.44 -4.99 24.15
N GLY A 186 19.32 -5.59 24.58
CA GLY A 186 18.78 -5.59 25.94
C GLY A 186 19.71 -6.17 27.03
N ASN A 187 20.83 -5.48 27.27
CA ASN A 187 21.49 -5.38 28.56
C ASN A 187 20.84 -4.22 29.32
N ALA A 188 20.69 -4.39 30.63
CA ALA A 188 19.87 -3.53 31.48
C ALA A 188 20.30 -2.05 31.58
N ASP A 189 21.43 -1.66 30.98
CA ASP A 189 22.10 -0.39 31.24
C ASP A 189 22.04 0.61 30.06
N GLU A 190 21.63 0.20 28.87
CA GLU A 190 21.57 1.09 27.68
C GLU A 190 20.19 1.05 27.02
N VAL A 191 19.53 2.21 26.93
CA VAL A 191 18.23 2.39 26.28
C VAL A 191 18.35 3.48 25.22
N TYR A 192 18.07 3.12 23.97
CA TYR A 192 17.96 4.07 22.87
C TYR A 192 16.67 4.88 23.01
N VAL A 193 16.78 6.20 22.92
CA VAL A 193 15.64 7.13 22.96
C VAL A 193 15.77 8.21 21.90
N LEU A 194 14.63 8.66 21.36
CA LEU A 194 14.58 9.79 20.44
C LEU A 194 14.56 11.11 21.23
N ALA A 195 15.68 11.83 21.26
CA ALA A 195 15.75 13.14 21.89
C ALA A 195 15.38 14.26 20.89
N LYS A 196 14.35 15.06 21.20
CA LYS A 196 14.03 16.27 20.43
C LYS A 196 14.79 17.46 21.01
N LYS A 197 15.81 17.95 20.29
CA LYS A 197 16.48 19.21 20.65
C LYS A 197 15.61 20.40 20.24
N THR A 198 15.04 21.10 21.21
CA THR A 198 14.48 22.45 20.99
C THR A 198 15.64 23.44 20.90
N VAL A 199 15.91 23.94 19.69
CA VAL A 199 16.82 25.07 19.50
C VAL A 199 16.05 26.33 19.88
N THR A 200 16.42 26.96 21.00
CA THR A 200 15.92 28.29 21.36
C THR A 200 16.51 29.33 20.40
N PRO A 201 15.74 30.31 19.89
CA PRO A 201 16.20 31.30 18.92
C PRO A 201 17.34 32.24 19.36
N SER A 202 17.93 32.04 20.54
CA SER A 202 18.92 32.93 21.13
C SER A 202 20.37 32.68 20.66
N GLU A 203 20.64 31.64 19.87
CA GLU A 203 21.92 31.52 19.14
C GLU A 203 21.82 32.34 17.85
N GLY A 204 21.63 33.64 18.05
CA GLY A 204 21.65 34.64 17.00
C GLY A 204 22.96 34.57 16.24
N VAL A 205 22.82 34.53 14.93
CA VAL A 205 23.84 34.84 13.94
C VAL A 205 24.58 36.09 14.40
N GLY A 206 25.81 35.91 14.89
CA GLY A 206 26.80 36.97 14.89
C GLY A 206 27.08 37.31 13.43
N MET A 207 26.39 38.33 12.92
CA MET A 207 26.76 38.98 11.67
C MET A 207 28.13 39.63 11.92
N ASN A 208 29.16 39.06 11.28
CA ASN A 208 30.39 39.76 10.91
C ASN A 208 30.43 39.81 9.39
#